data_AF-A0A4U7FC57-F1
#
_entry.id   AF-A0A4U7FC57-F1
#
_cell.length_a   1.000
_cell.length_b   1.000
_cell.length_c   1.000
_cell.angle_alpha   90.00
_cell.angle_beta   90.00
_cell.angle_gamma   90.00
#
_symmetry.space_group_name_H-M   'P 1'
#
loop_
_entity.id
_entity.type
_entity.pdbx_description
1 polymer ?
#
loop_
_entity_poly.entity_id
_entity_poly.type
_entity_poly.pdbx_seq_one_letter_code
_entity_poly.pdbx_strand_id
1 'polypeptide(L)'
;MALPIDAIPIAAGRSIAGALVITVLLYWTYERLVGEGADPVLRSSMSSDTGSASILLSGSKAVMTLAVVAGAFLLAPVAGGPVVDATRPVLLGLGGLVVAHWIVEKEERE
;
A
#
# COMPACT_ATOMS: atom_id res chain seq x y z
N MET A 1 -19.28 -1.52 23.03
CA MET A 1 -19.86 -2.52 22.11
C MET A 1 -18.77 -2.90 21.13
N ALA A 2 -18.09 -4.02 21.36
CA ALA A 2 -17.03 -4.48 20.46
C ALA A 2 -17.68 -4.99 19.18
N LEU A 3 -17.25 -4.48 18.02
CA LEU A 3 -17.65 -5.04 16.74
C LEU A 3 -17.16 -6.50 16.69
N PRO A 4 -17.95 -7.45 16.16
CA PRO A 4 -17.54 -8.85 16.09
C PRO A 4 -16.54 -9.02 14.94
N ILE A 5 -15.30 -8.58 15.16
CA ILE A 5 -14.22 -8.69 14.17
C ILE A 5 -13.92 -10.16 13.88
N ASP A 6 -14.13 -11.04 14.87
CA ASP A 6 -13.95 -12.49 14.77
C ASP A 6 -14.97 -13.18 13.82
N ALA A 7 -16.02 -12.48 13.40
CA ALA A 7 -17.03 -12.99 12.48
C ALA A 7 -16.79 -12.62 11.02
N ILE A 8 -15.76 -11.81 10.71
CA ILE A 8 -15.49 -11.38 9.34
C ILE A 8 -14.74 -12.52 8.61
N PRO A 9 -15.27 -13.05 7.49
CA PRO A 9 -14.54 -14.01 6.68
C PRO A 9 -13.16 -13.46 6.30
N ILE A 10 -12.11 -14.29 6.36
CA ILE A 10 -10.72 -13.87 6.09
C ILE A 10 -10.60 -13.12 4.76
N ALA A 11 -11.32 -13.59 3.72
CA ALA A 11 -11.37 -12.92 2.43
C ALA A 11 -11.96 -11.50 2.50
N ALA A 12 -12.98 -11.27 3.33
CA ALA A 12 -13.58 -9.95 3.55
C ALA A 12 -12.65 -9.02 4.35
N GLY A 13 -11.93 -9.54 5.35
CA GLY A 13 -10.92 -8.75 6.06
C GLY A 13 -9.78 -8.30 5.14
N ARG A 14 -9.32 -9.20 4.28
CA ARG A 14 -8.29 -8.92 3.27
C ARG A 14 -8.76 -7.95 2.19
N SER A 15 -10.01 -8.07 1.73
CA SER A 15 -10.54 -7.14 0.72
C SER A 15 -10.66 -5.73 1.29
N ILE A 16 -11.11 -5.59 2.54
CA ILE A 16 -11.16 -4.30 3.25
C ILE A 16 -9.75 -3.72 3.39
N ALA A 17 -8.79 -4.49 3.88
CA ALA A 17 -7.41 -4.03 4.05
C ALA A 17 -6.77 -3.65 2.71
N GLY A 18 -6.93 -4.48 1.68
CA GLY A 18 -6.45 -4.18 0.33
C GLY A 18 -7.08 -2.93 -0.26
N ALA A 19 -8.39 -2.74 -0.09
CA ALA A 19 -9.10 -1.55 -0.53
C ALA A 19 -8.61 -0.29 0.18
N LEU A 20 -8.39 -0.35 1.51
CA LEU A 20 -7.84 0.78 2.26
C LEU A 20 -6.45 1.17 1.75
N VAL A 21 -5.57 0.19 1.52
CA VAL A 21 -4.22 0.44 0.99
C VAL A 21 -4.28 1.04 -0.41
N ILE A 22 -5.16 0.53 -1.29
CA ILE A 22 -5.38 1.11 -2.62
C ILE A 22 -5.89 2.56 -2.50
N THR A 23 -6.83 2.84 -1.61
CA THR A 23 -7.36 4.21 -1.43
C THR A 23 -6.25 5.17 -1.02
N VAL A 24 -5.34 4.78 -0.13
CA VAL A 24 -4.17 5.60 0.25
C VAL A 24 -3.24 5.82 -0.95
N LEU A 25 -2.96 4.78 -1.73
CA LEU A 25 -2.15 4.91 -2.95
C LEU A 25 -2.79 5.87 -3.95
N LEU A 26 -4.09 5.75 -4.20
CA LEU A 26 -4.82 6.62 -5.11
C LEU A 26 -4.87 8.06 -4.59
N TYR A 27 -5.05 8.24 -3.29
CA TYR A 27 -5.00 9.55 -2.65
C TYR A 27 -3.65 10.24 -2.86
N TRP A 28 -2.53 9.56 -2.58
CA TRP A 28 -1.20 10.10 -2.83
C TRP A 28 -0.95 10.38 -4.31
N THR A 29 -1.41 9.48 -5.19
CA THR A 29 -1.34 9.70 -6.64
C THR A 29 -2.07 10.98 -7.03
N TYR A 30 -3.29 11.16 -6.52
CA TYR A 30 -4.11 12.34 -6.77
C TYR A 30 -3.44 13.62 -6.27
N GLU A 31 -3.00 13.66 -5.00
CA GLU A 31 -2.33 14.83 -4.44
C GLU A 31 -1.09 15.21 -5.25
N ARG A 32 -0.32 14.21 -5.69
CA ARG A 32 0.87 14.45 -6.51
C ARG A 32 0.53 15.02 -7.88
N LEU A 33 -0.51 14.49 -8.54
CA LEU A 33 -0.95 14.97 -9.85
C LEU A 33 -1.52 16.40 -9.81
N VAL A 34 -2.12 16.81 -8.69
CA VAL A 34 -2.66 18.17 -8.49
C VAL A 34 -1.58 19.16 -8.05
N GLY A 35 -0.36 18.69 -7.75
CA GLY A 35 0.77 19.53 -7.35
C GLY A 35 0.70 20.04 -5.91
N GLU A 36 -0.26 19.55 -5.13
CA GLU A 36 -0.44 19.89 -3.70
C GLU A 36 0.13 18.80 -2.78
N GLY A 37 0.58 17.68 -3.33
CA GLY A 37 1.00 16.50 -2.58
C GLY A 37 2.40 16.60 -2.01
N ALA A 38 2.48 16.55 -0.68
CA ALA A 38 3.71 16.21 0.02
C ALA A 38 4.21 14.82 -0.44
N ASP A 39 5.52 14.61 -0.34
CA ASP A 39 6.11 13.30 -0.64
C ASP A 39 5.41 12.19 0.17
N PRO A 40 5.02 11.07 -0.47
CA PRO A 40 4.55 9.89 0.24
C PRO A 40 5.54 9.47 1.32
N VAL A 41 5.08 9.29 2.56
CA VAL A 41 5.95 8.88 3.68
C VAL A 41 5.31 7.76 4.47
N LEU A 42 6.09 6.72 4.73
CA LEU A 42 5.79 5.65 5.68
C LEU A 42 6.80 5.70 6.81
N ARG A 43 6.30 5.86 8.04
CA ARG A 43 7.11 5.73 9.25
C ARG A 43 6.60 4.55 10.07
N SER A 44 7.51 3.64 10.40
CA SER A 44 7.27 2.56 11.34
C SER A 44 8.27 2.66 12.48
N SER A 45 7.80 2.55 13.70
CA SER A 45 8.64 2.49 14.90
C SER A 45 8.20 1.30 15.74
N MET A 46 9.12 0.38 15.99
CA MET A 46 8.95 -0.74 16.90
C MET A 46 9.84 -0.51 18.12
N SER A 47 9.27 -0.69 19.30
CA SER A 47 9.98 -0.64 20.56
C SER A 47 9.77 -1.94 21.29
N SER A 48 10.83 -2.47 21.88
CA SER A 48 10.84 -3.66 22.72
C SER A 48 11.71 -3.39 23.95
N ASP A 49 11.60 -4.25 24.97
CA ASP A 49 12.37 -4.12 26.22
C ASP A 49 13.90 -4.20 25.99
N THR A 50 14.33 -4.72 24.84
CA THR A 50 15.74 -4.85 24.44
C THR A 50 16.21 -3.80 23.42
N GLY A 51 15.35 -2.88 22.98
CA GLY A 51 15.72 -1.81 22.06
C GLY A 51 14.59 -1.29 21.16
N SER A 52 14.88 -0.21 20.42
CA SER A 52 13.98 0.38 19.44
C SER A 52 14.55 0.33 18.03
N ALA A 53 13.68 0.10 17.05
CA ALA A 53 13.99 0.16 15.63
C ALA A 53 12.98 1.09 14.94
N SER A 54 13.45 1.95 14.05
CA SER A 54 12.58 2.80 13.23
C SER A 54 12.97 2.72 11.76
N ILE A 55 11.96 2.74 10.90
CA ILE A 55 12.11 2.72 9.45
C ILE A 55 11.32 3.92 8.91
N LEU A 56 11.97 4.70 8.05
CA LEU A 56 11.35 5.77 7.29
C LEU A 56 11.55 5.50 5.81
N LEU A 57 10.45 5.38 5.07
CA LEU A 57 10.44 5.29 3.61
C LEU A 57 9.74 6.53 3.06
N SER A 58 10.29 7.11 1.99
CA SER A 58 9.72 8.30 1.36
C SER A 58 9.64 8.14 -0.17
N GLY A 59 8.83 8.99 -0.79
CA GLY A 59 8.67 9.08 -2.25
C GLY A 59 8.20 7.76 -2.86
N SER A 60 8.76 7.43 -4.03
CA SER A 60 8.49 6.19 -4.77
C SER A 60 8.72 4.90 -3.96
N LYS A 61 9.61 4.91 -2.96
CA LYS A 61 9.84 3.73 -2.09
C LYS A 61 8.67 3.47 -1.14
N ALA A 62 8.04 4.53 -0.62
CA ALA A 62 6.84 4.41 0.20
C ALA A 62 5.67 3.87 -0.64
N VAL A 63 5.51 4.39 -1.86
CA VAL A 63 4.51 3.93 -2.83
C VAL A 63 4.72 2.46 -3.20
N MET A 64 5.96 2.07 -3.51
CA MET A 64 6.33 0.68 -3.79
C MET A 64 5.97 -0.26 -2.64
N THR A 65 6.21 0.18 -1.40
CA THR A 65 5.89 -0.62 -0.21
C THR A 65 4.39 -0.85 -0.09
N LEU A 66 3.57 0.21 -0.21
CA LEU A 66 2.11 0.03 -0.19
C LEU A 66 1.61 -0.78 -1.38
N ALA A 67 2.21 -0.65 -2.57
CA ALA A 67 1.85 -1.45 -3.74
C ALA A 67 2.07 -2.95 -3.48
N VAL A 68 3.20 -3.32 -2.86
CA VAL A 68 3.48 -4.70 -2.45
C VAL A 68 2.48 -5.18 -1.40
N VAL A 69 2.16 -4.34 -0.40
CA VAL A 69 1.18 -4.66 0.64
C VAL A 69 -0.23 -4.86 0.05
N ALA A 70 -0.66 -4.02 -0.88
CA ALA A 70 -1.92 -4.19 -1.61
C ALA A 70 -1.93 -5.51 -2.38
N GLY A 71 -0.84 -5.81 -3.10
CA GLY A 71 -0.66 -7.08 -3.81
C GLY A 71 -0.75 -8.27 -2.86
N ALA A 72 -0.13 -8.21 -1.68
CA ALA A 72 -0.22 -9.27 -0.68
C ALA A 72 -1.66 -9.49 -0.20
N PHE A 73 -2.40 -8.42 0.10
CA PHE A 73 -3.80 -8.56 0.52
C PHE A 73 -4.68 -9.15 -0.59
N LEU A 74 -4.50 -8.74 -1.84
CA LEU A 74 -5.40 -9.09 -2.93
C LEU A 74 -5.05 -10.41 -3.62
N LEU A 75 -3.77 -10.74 -3.73
CA LEU A 75 -3.27 -11.81 -4.60
C LEU A 75 -2.64 -12.98 -3.86
N ALA A 76 -2.28 -12.84 -2.57
CA ALA A 76 -1.59 -13.92 -1.86
C ALA A 76 -2.48 -15.18 -1.73
N PRO A 77 -1.96 -16.37 -2.01
CA PRO A 77 -2.70 -17.63 -1.93
C PRO A 77 -2.72 -18.17 -0.48
N VAL A 78 -3.23 -17.38 0.46
CA VAL A 78 -3.43 -17.77 1.87
C VAL A 78 -4.78 -18.48 2.06
N ALA A 79 -5.03 -19.07 3.23
CA ALA A 79 -6.24 -19.84 3.55
C ALA A 79 -7.53 -19.10 3.10
N GLY A 80 -8.13 -19.55 1.98
CA GLY A 80 -9.24 -18.88 1.29
C GLY A 80 -8.96 -18.48 -0.16
N GLY A 81 -7.73 -18.63 -0.67
CA GLY A 81 -7.35 -18.29 -2.04
C GLY A 81 -7.06 -16.79 -2.23
N PRO A 82 -6.76 -16.35 -3.47
CA PRO A 82 -6.67 -14.93 -3.79
C PRO A 82 -8.03 -14.25 -3.61
N VAL A 83 -8.03 -12.95 -3.26
CA VAL A 83 -9.25 -12.13 -3.23
C VAL A 83 -9.65 -11.75 -4.67
N VAL A 84 -8.66 -11.59 -5.55
CA VAL A 84 -8.85 -11.24 -6.96
C VAL A 84 -8.08 -12.21 -7.84
N ASP A 85 -8.77 -12.89 -8.75
CA ASP A 85 -8.16 -13.86 -9.69
C ASP A 85 -7.38 -13.17 -10.83
N ALA A 86 -7.67 -11.89 -11.10
CA ALA A 86 -7.04 -11.10 -12.14
C ALA A 86 -5.64 -10.59 -11.74
N THR A 87 -4.69 -11.50 -11.51
CA THR A 87 -3.33 -11.18 -11.07
C THR A 87 -2.62 -10.18 -11.99
N ARG A 88 -2.65 -10.40 -13.31
CA ARG A 88 -1.92 -9.57 -14.28
C ARG A 88 -2.40 -8.11 -14.26
N PRO A 89 -3.71 -7.81 -14.40
CA PRO A 89 -4.21 -6.44 -14.29
C PRO A 89 -3.84 -5.76 -12.97
N VAL A 90 -3.95 -6.47 -11.84
CA VAL A 90 -3.62 -5.90 -10.52
C VAL A 90 -2.14 -5.52 -10.44
N LEU A 91 -1.24 -6.41 -10.86
CA LEU A 91 0.19 -6.11 -10.87
C LEU A 91 0.56 -4.98 -11.83
N LEU A 92 -0.07 -4.93 -13.01
CA LEU A 92 0.14 -3.83 -13.96
C LEU A 92 -0.33 -2.49 -13.40
N GLY A 93 -1.49 -2.44 -12.76
CA GLY A 93 -2.01 -1.23 -12.14
C GLY A 93 -1.12 -0.74 -11.01
N LEU A 94 -0.77 -1.63 -10.07
CA LEU A 94 0.10 -1.31 -8.94
C LEU A 94 1.51 -0.91 -9.40
N GLY A 95 2.10 -1.65 -10.34
CA GLY A 95 3.40 -1.33 -10.92
C GLY A 95 3.39 0.00 -11.69
N GLY A 96 2.31 0.27 -12.43
CA GLY A 96 2.11 1.54 -13.14
C GLY A 96 2.11 2.75 -12.19
N LEU A 97 1.42 2.64 -11.05
CA LEU A 97 1.42 3.70 -10.03
C LEU A 97 2.81 3.96 -9.44
N VAL A 98 3.59 2.90 -9.20
CA VAL A 98 4.97 3.03 -8.71
C VAL A 98 5.85 3.73 -9.74
N VAL A 99 5.76 3.32 -11.01
CA VAL A 99 6.53 3.94 -12.10
C VAL A 99 6.14 5.41 -12.29
N ALA A 100 4.84 5.74 -12.20
CA ALA A 100 4.38 7.12 -12.31
C ALA A 100 5.00 8.01 -11.21
N HIS A 101 5.00 7.57 -9.96
CA HIS A 101 5.64 8.31 -8.87
C HIS A 101 7.15 8.43 -9.05
N TRP A 102 7.80 7.37 -9.55
CA TRP A 102 9.24 7.41 -9.82
C TRP A 102 9.61 8.41 -10.92
N ILE A 103 8.81 8.52 -11.97
CA ILE A 103 9.01 9.50 -13.04
C ILE A 103 8.88 10.92 -12.48
N VAL A 104 7.80 11.21 -11.75
CA VAL A 104 7.57 12.53 -11.15
C VAL A 104 8.70 12.90 -10.18
N GLU A 105 9.09 11.98 -9.30
CA GLU A 105 10.20 12.19 -8.35
C GLU A 105 11.54 12.43 -9.08
N LYS A 106 11.72 11.83 -10.26
CA LYS A 106 12.91 12.07 -11.08
C LYS A 106 12.89 13.47 -11.69
N GLU A 107 11.75 13.90 -12.25
CA GLU A 107 11.59 15.23 -12.86
C GLU A 107 11.78 16.37 -11.86
N GLU A 108 11.40 16.19 -10.59
CA GLU A 108 11.61 17.21 -9.54
C GLU A 108 13.07 17.36 -9.07
N ARG A 109 13.95 16.43 -9.46
CA ARG A 109 15.37 16.41 -9.05
C ARG A 109 16.33 16.97 -10.10
N GLU A 110 15.86 17.17 -11.33
CA GLU A 110 16.61 17.73 -12.45
C GLU A 110 16.41 19.25 -12.55
#